data_AF-A0A530M141-F1
#
_entry.id   AF-A0A530M141-F1
#
_cell.length_a   1.000
_cell.length_b   1.000
_cell.length_c   1.000
_cell.angle_alpha   90.00
_cell.angle_beta   90.00
_cell.angle_gamma   90.00
#
_symmetry.space_group_name_H-M   'P 1'
#
loop_
_entity.id
_entity.type
_entity.pdbx_description
1 polymer ?
#
loop_
_entity_poly.entity_id
_entity_poly.type
_entity_poly.pdbx_seq_one_letter_code
_entity_poly.pdbx_strand_id
1 'polypeptide(L)'
;IQFVWKNVNNFKIAGNKITGDVVQFDPVYFKWMSFLTGYIMPKAYYEKVGAEGFEQAPIGTGPYMVDKFERNAFLRLKANPNYWG
;
A
#
# COMPACT_ATOMS: atom_id res chain seq x y z
N ILE A 1 -11.94 8.89 -1.71
CA ILE A 1 -10.73 9.13 -0.88
C ILE A 1 -9.75 10.15 -1.49
N GLN A 2 -9.73 10.35 -2.82
CA GLN A 2 -8.88 11.35 -3.49
C GLN A 2 -8.96 12.78 -2.89
N PHE A 3 -10.04 13.12 -2.17
CA PHE A 3 -10.20 14.41 -1.49
C PHE A 3 -9.21 14.64 -0.32
N VAL A 4 -8.68 13.59 0.32
CA VAL A 4 -7.70 13.68 1.42
C VAL A 4 -6.29 13.74 0.86
N TRP A 5 -5.96 12.81 -0.05
CA TRP A 5 -4.60 12.67 -0.57
C TRP A 5 -4.12 13.87 -1.39
N LYS A 6 -5.04 14.64 -2.00
CA LYS A 6 -4.67 15.87 -2.72
C LYS A 6 -4.12 16.99 -1.83
N ASN A 7 -4.32 16.92 -0.51
CA ASN A 7 -3.93 17.99 0.42
C ASN A 7 -2.43 17.98 0.75
N VAL A 8 -1.70 16.93 0.33
CA VAL A 8 -0.23 16.86 0.39
C VAL A 8 0.30 16.51 -0.99
N ASN A 9 1.28 17.27 -1.48
CA ASN A 9 1.89 17.05 -2.79
C ASN A 9 3.41 17.29 -2.75
N ASN A 10 4.03 17.43 -3.93
CA ASN A 10 5.45 17.74 -4.10
C ASN A 10 6.38 16.82 -3.28
N PHE A 11 6.09 15.52 -3.30
CA PHE A 11 6.84 14.54 -2.51
C PHE A 11 8.32 14.49 -2.92
N LYS A 12 9.21 14.66 -1.93
CA LYS A 12 10.66 14.50 -2.03
C LYS A 12 11.07 13.26 -1.25
N ILE A 13 11.87 12.41 -1.87
CA ILE A 13 12.30 11.13 -1.32
C ILE A 13 13.81 11.17 -1.10
N ALA A 14 14.24 10.95 0.14
CA ALA A 14 15.65 10.85 0.52
C ALA A 14 15.85 9.60 1.39
N GLY A 15 16.27 8.50 0.76
CA GLY A 15 16.38 7.20 1.43
C GLY A 15 15.04 6.75 2.00
N ASN A 16 14.96 6.58 3.32
CA ASN A 16 13.75 6.22 4.05
C ASN A 16 12.91 7.42 4.52
N LYS A 17 13.30 8.66 4.17
CA LYS A 17 12.56 9.87 4.51
C LYS A 17 11.75 10.37 3.31
N ILE A 18 10.45 10.56 3.53
CA ILE A 18 9.54 11.21 2.57
C ILE A 18 9.11 12.54 3.16
N THR A 19 9.21 13.62 2.38
CA THR A 19 8.72 14.96 2.75
C THR A 19 7.75 15.43 1.67
N GLY A 20 6.64 16.03 2.05
CA GLY A 20 5.66 16.59 1.12
C GLY A 20 5.16 17.94 1.62
N ASP A 21 4.67 18.76 0.69
CA ASP A 21 4.15 20.09 0.99
C ASP A 21 2.67 19.97 1.37
N VAL A 22 2.28 20.53 2.52
CA VAL A 22 0.88 20.59 2.95
C VAL A 22 0.23 21.79 2.29
N VAL A 23 -0.64 21.53 1.31
CA VAL A 23 -1.33 22.58 0.53
C VAL A 23 -2.50 23.15 1.32
N GLN A 24 -3.18 22.31 2.09
CA GLN A 24 -4.30 22.70 2.94
C GLN A 24 -4.29 21.83 4.21
N PHE A 25 -4.61 22.44 5.35
CA PHE A 25 -4.82 21.69 6.58
C PHE A 25 -5.99 20.71 6.45
N ASP A 26 -5.73 19.45 6.78
CA ASP A 26 -6.72 18.37 6.85
C ASP A 26 -6.55 17.62 8.17
N PRO A 27 -7.50 17.73 9.12
CA PRO A 27 -7.37 17.15 10.45
C PRO A 27 -7.46 15.61 10.44
N VAL A 28 -7.86 14.98 9.34
CA VAL A 28 -8.02 13.52 9.24
C VAL A 28 -6.97 12.86 8.36
N TYR A 29 -5.98 13.60 7.85
CA TYR A 29 -4.95 13.05 6.94
C TYR A 29 -4.23 11.82 7.53
N PHE A 30 -3.68 11.94 8.75
CA PHE A 30 -2.98 10.83 9.41
C PHE A 30 -3.92 9.69 9.81
N LYS A 31 -5.16 10.00 10.16
CA LYS A 31 -6.18 8.98 10.42
C LYS A 31 -6.41 8.12 9.17
N TRP A 32 -6.50 8.75 8.00
CA TRP A 32 -6.63 8.03 6.73
C TRP A 32 -5.39 7.19 6.38
N MET A 33 -4.18 7.66 6.72
CA MET A 33 -2.95 6.86 6.54
C MET A 33 -2.99 5.54 7.32
N SER A 34 -3.62 5.52 8.50
CA SER A 34 -3.79 4.30 9.31
C SER A 34 -5.02 3.45 8.94
N PHE A 35 -5.85 3.91 8.00
CA PHE A 35 -7.15 3.31 7.70
C PHE A 35 -7.17 2.63 6.33
N LEU A 36 -8.26 1.93 6.01
CA LEU A 36 -8.49 1.22 4.75
C LEU A 36 -8.02 2.06 3.55
N THR A 37 -7.23 1.44 2.66
CA THR A 37 -6.55 2.02 1.49
C THR A 37 -5.25 2.80 1.73
N GLY A 38 -4.79 2.98 2.98
CA GLY A 38 -3.47 3.54 3.31
C GLY A 38 -2.30 2.54 3.20
N TYR A 39 -2.36 1.60 2.26
CA TYR A 39 -1.35 0.54 2.12
C TYR A 39 -0.09 1.05 1.43
N ILE A 40 1.08 0.60 1.90
CA ILE A 40 2.35 0.81 1.20
C ILE A 40 2.49 -0.24 0.10
N MET A 41 2.67 0.22 -1.13
CA MET A 41 2.70 -0.63 -2.32
C MET A 41 4.13 -0.80 -2.85
N PRO A 42 4.52 -1.99 -3.35
CA PRO A 42 5.85 -2.22 -3.91
C PRO A 42 5.92 -1.70 -5.36
N LYS A 43 6.43 -0.47 -5.52
CA LYS A 43 6.51 0.25 -6.79
C LYS A 43 7.03 -0.61 -7.96
N ALA A 44 8.21 -1.21 -7.81
CA ALA A 44 8.85 -1.96 -8.89
C ALA A 44 8.03 -3.17 -9.36
N TYR A 45 7.37 -3.88 -8.44
CA TYR A 45 6.51 -5.00 -8.81
C TYR A 45 5.21 -4.50 -9.45
N TYR A 46 4.55 -3.51 -8.83
CA TYR A 46 3.30 -2.95 -9.33
C TYR A 46 3.45 -2.37 -10.75
N GLU A 47 4.53 -1.64 -11.02
CA GLU A 47 4.85 -1.12 -12.37
C GLU A 47 5.12 -2.25 -13.38
N LYS A 48 5.72 -3.36 -12.94
CA LYS A 48 6.02 -4.51 -13.80
C LYS A 48 4.78 -5.29 -14.22
N VAL A 49 3.86 -5.55 -13.30
CA VAL A 49 2.70 -6.43 -13.54
C VAL A 49 1.41 -5.66 -13.83
N GLY A 50 1.39 -4.35 -13.56
CA GLY A 50 0.20 -3.52 -13.67
C GLY A 50 -0.87 -3.85 -12.62
N ALA A 51 -2.00 -3.14 -12.70
CA ALA A 51 -3.11 -3.33 -11.76
C ALA A 51 -3.67 -4.76 -11.81
N GLU A 52 -3.95 -5.28 -13.01
CA GLU A 52 -4.53 -6.62 -13.18
C GLU A 52 -3.58 -7.71 -12.67
N GLY A 53 -2.29 -7.66 -13.03
CA GLY A 53 -1.32 -8.63 -12.55
C GLY A 53 -1.11 -8.56 -11.04
N PHE A 54 -1.19 -7.37 -10.46
CA PHE A 54 -1.13 -7.19 -9.00
C PHE A 54 -2.37 -7.78 -8.31
N GLU A 55 -3.56 -7.59 -8.87
CA GLU A 55 -4.80 -8.17 -8.33
C GLU A 55 -4.78 -9.69 -8.33
N GLN A 56 -4.18 -10.31 -9.35
CA GLN A 56 -4.03 -11.76 -9.43
C GLN A 56 -2.98 -12.31 -8.46
N ALA A 57 -1.88 -11.57 -8.26
CA ALA A 57 -0.77 -11.98 -7.41
C ALA A 57 -0.30 -10.81 -6.52
N PRO A 58 -1.08 -10.43 -5.49
CA PRO A 58 -0.74 -9.30 -4.65
C PRO A 58 0.42 -9.65 -3.71
N ILE A 59 1.33 -8.70 -3.55
CA ILE A 59 2.43 -8.78 -2.57
C ILE A 59 2.40 -7.56 -1.65
N GLY A 60 2.83 -7.75 -0.41
CA GLY A 60 2.87 -6.71 0.60
C GLY A 60 3.85 -7.05 1.72
N THR A 61 3.90 -6.21 2.74
CA THR A 61 4.86 -6.30 3.86
C THR A 61 4.23 -6.80 5.16
N GLY A 62 3.03 -7.38 5.09
CA GLY A 62 2.29 -7.88 6.25
C GLY A 62 2.79 -9.24 6.76
N PRO A 63 2.20 -9.75 7.87
CA PRO A 63 2.60 -11.01 8.50
C PRO A 63 2.26 -12.26 7.66
N TYR A 64 1.39 -12.12 6.67
CA TYR A 64 0.97 -13.21 5.80
C TYR A 64 1.08 -12.81 4.33
N MET A 65 1.37 -13.80 3.49
CA MET A 65 1.46 -13.69 2.04
C MET A 65 0.37 -14.52 1.39
N VAL A 66 -0.13 -14.10 0.23
CA VAL A 66 -1.04 -14.92 -0.57
C VAL A 66 -0.28 -16.14 -1.08
N ASP A 67 -0.78 -17.32 -0.73
CA ASP A 67 -0.26 -18.61 -1.21
C ASP A 67 -1.10 -19.12 -2.38
N LYS A 68 -2.43 -19.06 -2.25
CA LYS A 68 -3.35 -19.41 -3.33
C LYS A 68 -4.65 -18.63 -3.21
N PHE A 69 -5.15 -18.15 -4.34
CA PHE A 69 -6.48 -17.56 -4.44
C PHE A 69 -7.30 -18.31 -5.50
N GLU A 70 -8.38 -18.94 -5.07
CA GLU A 70 -9.39 -19.51 -5.95
C GLU A 70 -10.68 -18.71 -5.80
N ARG A 71 -11.02 -17.97 -6.86
CA ARG A 71 -12.23 -17.14 -6.89
C ARG A 71 -13.46 -18.00 -6.57
N ASN A 72 -14.33 -17.49 -5.70
CA ASN A 72 -15.54 -18.17 -5.21
C ASN A 72 -15.28 -19.45 -4.39
N ALA A 73 -14.05 -19.75 -4.02
CA ALA A 73 -13.72 -20.91 -3.19
C ALA A 73 -12.96 -20.50 -1.92
N PHE A 74 -11.66 -20.17 -2.04
CA PHE A 74 -10.86 -19.82 -0.86
C PHE A 74 -9.68 -18.90 -1.19
N LEU A 75 -9.22 -18.22 -0.13
CA LEU A 75 -7.93 -17.55 -0.05
C LEU A 75 -7.08 -18.31 0.97
N ARG A 76 -5.95 -18.85 0.54
CA ARG A 76 -4.93 -19.45 1.40
C ARG A 76 -3.79 -18.48 1.57
N LEU A 77 -3.39 -18.30 2.82
CA LEU A 77 -2.25 -17.48 3.20
C LEU A 77 -1.15 -18.35 3.80
N LYS A 78 0.08 -17.91 3.67
CA LYS A 78 1.25 -18.46 4.37
C LYS A 78 1.94 -17.39 5.19
N ALA A 79 2.58 -17.78 6.29
CA ALA A 79 3.35 -16.85 7.11
C ALA A 79 4.48 -16.20 6.29
N ASN A 80 4.71 -14.90 6.51
CA ASN A 80 5.84 -14.17 5.94
C ASN A 80 7.06 -14.34 6.87
N PRO A 81 8.09 -15.12 6.48
CA PRO A 81 9.27 -15.33 7.32
C PRO A 81 10.13 -14.07 7.52
N ASN A 82 9.95 -13.07 6.66
CA ASN A 82 10.69 -11.80 6.71
C ASN A 82 9.84 -10.66 7.29
N TYR A 83 8.79 -11.00 8.03
CA TYR A 83 7.96 -10.01 8.67
C TYR A 83 8.72 -9.30 9.79
N TRP A 84 8.51 -7.99 9.92
CA TRP A 84 9.35 -7.11 10.73
C TRP A 84 8.78 -6.82 12.14
N GLY A 85 7.59 -7.32 12.49
CA GLY A 85 6.98 -7.10 13.82
C GLY A 85 5.60 -7.70 14.01
#